data_AF-A0AAD3DHH9-F1
#
_entry.id   AF-A0AAD3DHH9-F1
#
_cell.length_a   1.000
_cell.length_b   1.000
_cell.length_c   1.000
_cell.angle_alpha   90.00
_cell.angle_beta   90.00
_cell.angle_gamma   90.00
#
_symmetry.space_group_name_H-M   'P 1'
#
loop_
_entity.id
_entity.type
_entity.pdbx_description
1 polymer ?
#
loop_
_entity_poly.entity_id
_entity_poly.type
_entity_poly.pdbx_seq_one_letter_code
_entity_poly.pdbx_strand_id
1 'polypeptide(L)'
;MSIASAALAISLFFATQTFGAQYRFSASSRHIWNGDLSTWGARRRLEAVRHGISDPLPGTNSSCPQGCSEHGVCNEELGRCDCPRHYTGPDCRTVNPDLEEVCEEYGFSLRTCRETSPCFNSCNNRGKCVSGFCHCHPGFWGMDCSLSRGPDGGVELLAGQGYVPRREGPKIYVYELPPNCTSWFNIKRLDRPLHLLFWQRLMSAGLRTTRGEEADFFFIPINTRALNAASITEWVLPYIRRTWPWWSGDGGHRHLIIHTGDLGVQEYPLTMRRQLNDTFSNLTWLTHWGLHTYHPGPKWHPAHRPGKDIVIPVMITTAGFHLSPLNPSIEQKARKKGADLSRNGTFFFAGRICGDRKPPNPETGECSPRRLDYSAGVRQRVYYHHYNRTGFKVVPGTRTYLEDISSHKFCLAPTGGGHGKRQVLVSLMGCIPVTLTDGVHQPFEPELRWADFSVPVPERDIARLHEVLGAVTEEQVATMQSRLRCAAQHMFYSSSLGAIIGEDGRYDAFETIIEILRMRKQYPDLPPEQYMDVDERFRKFTNCELGGPEPDVLCAQGTERQHPDMPTCTECHRHVSQSRTGSSFFSWAGGMVCCSELEMARCSRVWQ
;
A
#
# COMPACT_ATOMS: atom_id res chain seq x y z
N MET A 1 60.82 35.57 13.94
CA MET A 1 60.32 36.97 14.04
C MET A 1 58.94 37.01 13.38
N SER A 2 57.89 37.03 14.22
CA SER A 2 56.87 38.10 14.34
C SER A 2 55.85 38.10 13.19
N ILE A 3 54.65 37.53 13.39
CA ILE A 3 53.38 38.18 13.81
C ILE A 3 52.95 39.31 12.87
N ALA A 4 51.85 39.11 12.14
CA ALA A 4 50.68 40.02 12.05
C ALA A 4 49.53 39.39 11.23
N SER A 5 48.31 39.60 11.72
CA SER A 5 47.03 38.99 11.36
C SER A 5 46.32 39.65 10.17
N ALA A 6 45.45 38.92 9.46
CA ALA A 6 44.04 39.28 9.18
C ALA A 6 43.33 38.20 8.35
N ALA A 7 42.03 38.05 8.62
CA ALA A 7 41.12 36.99 8.19
C ALA A 7 40.81 36.93 6.68
N LEU A 8 40.43 35.74 6.19
CA LEU A 8 39.32 35.58 5.25
C LEU A 8 38.81 34.13 5.23
N ALA A 9 37.49 33.99 5.27
CA ALA A 9 36.75 32.73 5.19
C ALA A 9 36.95 32.01 3.85
N ILE A 10 37.08 30.68 3.88
CA ILE A 10 37.01 29.83 2.67
C ILE A 10 35.90 28.80 2.89
N SER A 11 34.78 29.04 2.21
CA SER A 11 33.68 28.10 2.02
C SER A 11 34.10 27.02 1.02
N LEU A 12 33.94 25.75 1.41
CA LEU A 12 34.14 24.58 0.56
C LEU A 12 32.85 24.28 -0.23
N PHE A 13 33.01 24.20 -1.54
CA PHE A 13 32.02 23.83 -2.55
C PHE A 13 31.42 22.43 -2.30
N PHE A 14 30.09 22.35 -2.20
CA PHE A 14 29.32 21.16 -2.56
C PHE A 14 28.23 21.57 -3.55
N ALA A 15 28.36 21.12 -4.80
CA ALA A 15 27.41 21.36 -5.86
C ALA A 15 26.22 20.39 -5.73
N THR A 16 25.05 20.93 -5.41
CA THR A 16 23.74 20.28 -5.50
C THR A 16 23.25 20.30 -6.95
N GLN A 17 23.09 19.13 -7.59
CA GLN A 17 22.31 19.01 -8.82
C GLN A 17 20.83 18.78 -8.48
N THR A 18 20.03 19.81 -8.71
CA THR A 18 18.56 19.81 -8.64
C THR A 18 17.96 19.13 -9.88
N PHE A 19 17.19 18.05 -9.69
CA PHE A 19 16.25 17.54 -10.71
C PHE A 19 14.91 18.27 -10.57
N GLY A 20 14.71 19.33 -11.35
CA GLY A 20 13.42 20.00 -11.53
C GLY A 20 12.87 19.75 -12.92
N ALA A 21 11.79 18.97 -13.04
CA ALA A 21 11.00 18.88 -14.27
C ALA A 21 9.81 19.84 -14.16
N GLN A 22 9.92 21.01 -14.81
CA GLN A 22 8.83 21.97 -14.96
C GLN A 22 7.76 21.42 -15.93
N TYR A 23 6.55 21.21 -15.43
CA TYR A 23 5.34 21.18 -16.26
C TYR A 23 4.78 22.61 -16.34
N ARG A 24 4.86 23.23 -17.52
CA ARG A 24 4.20 24.51 -17.83
C ARG A 24 2.71 24.27 -18.08
N PHE A 25 1.84 24.88 -17.28
CA PHE A 25 0.42 25.04 -17.60
C PHE A 25 0.23 26.28 -18.48
N SER A 26 -0.42 26.08 -19.63
CA SER A 26 -0.94 27.15 -20.49
C SER A 26 -2.20 27.74 -19.86
N ALA A 27 -2.20 29.07 -19.70
CA ALA A 27 -3.32 29.86 -19.23
C ALA A 27 -4.10 30.41 -20.43
N SER A 28 -5.39 30.09 -20.53
CA SER A 28 -6.39 31.00 -21.12
C SER A 28 -7.81 30.49 -20.85
N SER A 29 -8.52 31.16 -19.96
CA SER A 29 -9.88 31.69 -20.19
C SER A 29 -10.43 32.23 -18.87
N ARG A 30 -10.48 33.56 -18.78
CA ARG A 30 -11.32 34.29 -17.83
C ARG A 30 -12.75 34.19 -18.36
N HIS A 31 -13.71 33.76 -17.55
CA HIS A 31 -15.06 34.32 -17.54
C HIS A 31 -15.77 34.01 -16.21
N ILE A 32 -15.94 35.07 -15.41
CA ILE A 32 -17.16 35.50 -14.72
C ILE A 32 -17.94 34.42 -13.95
N TRP A 33 -17.85 34.47 -12.61
CA TRP A 33 -18.99 34.29 -11.71
C TRP A 33 -18.80 35.19 -10.48
N ASN A 34 -19.43 36.37 -10.52
CA ASN A 34 -19.89 37.06 -9.32
C ASN A 34 -21.14 36.30 -8.84
N GLY A 35 -21.07 35.68 -7.68
CA GLY A 35 -22.17 34.93 -7.08
C GLY A 35 -22.05 34.98 -5.56
N ASP A 36 -22.96 35.74 -4.97
CA ASP A 36 -23.19 35.96 -3.55
C ASP A 36 -23.20 34.63 -2.75
N LEU A 37 -22.40 34.57 -1.67
CA LEU A 37 -22.28 33.43 -0.76
C LEU A 37 -23.35 33.42 0.34
N SER A 38 -24.43 34.19 0.16
CA SER A 38 -25.60 34.12 1.00
C SER A 38 -26.74 33.46 0.24
N THR A 39 -27.13 32.24 0.65
CA THR A 39 -28.40 31.52 0.37
C THR A 39 -28.23 30.04 -0.01
N TRP A 40 -27.57 29.24 0.82
CA TRP A 40 -27.96 27.84 0.97
C TRP A 40 -28.27 27.57 2.44
N GLY A 41 -29.52 27.85 2.80
CA GLY A 41 -30.12 27.49 4.06
C GLY A 41 -30.39 26.00 4.11
N ALA A 42 -29.52 25.26 4.79
CA ALA A 42 -29.87 24.05 5.51
C ALA A 42 -29.73 24.33 7.02
N ARG A 43 -30.45 25.35 7.51
CA ARG A 43 -30.81 25.45 8.93
C ARG A 43 -32.02 24.55 9.16
N ARG A 44 -31.77 23.30 9.58
CA ARG A 44 -32.57 22.64 10.62
C ARG A 44 -31.86 21.39 11.14
N ARG A 45 -31.62 21.41 12.45
CA ARG A 45 -31.12 20.36 13.36
C ARG A 45 -29.62 20.00 13.30
N LEU A 46 -28.78 21.01 13.57
CA LEU A 46 -27.77 20.89 14.63
C LEU A 46 -28.36 21.51 15.90
N GLU A 47 -29.50 20.97 16.36
CA GLU A 47 -29.88 21.14 17.75
C GLU A 47 -28.91 20.28 18.53
N ALA A 48 -28.05 20.98 19.26
CA ALA A 48 -27.25 20.49 20.36
C ALA A 48 -27.67 19.10 20.86
N VAL A 49 -26.94 18.06 20.44
CA VAL A 49 -26.49 17.08 21.41
C VAL A 49 -25.41 17.78 22.24
N ARG A 50 -25.85 18.74 23.06
CA ARG A 50 -25.26 19.03 24.37
C ARG A 50 -25.71 17.89 25.28
N HIS A 51 -25.28 16.68 24.98
CA HIS A 51 -25.28 15.58 25.92
C HIS A 51 -23.84 15.08 25.97
N GLY A 52 -23.17 15.50 27.05
CA GLY A 52 -21.83 15.11 27.45
C GLY A 52 -20.74 15.51 26.44
N ILE A 53 -20.00 16.60 26.66
CA ILE A 53 -18.74 16.43 27.41
C ILE A 53 -18.88 15.21 28.31
N SER A 54 -18.50 14.03 27.81
CA SER A 54 -18.19 12.95 28.72
C SER A 54 -17.20 13.58 29.67
N ASP A 55 -17.60 13.70 30.94
CA ASP A 55 -16.67 14.04 32.00
C ASP A 55 -15.41 13.20 31.78
N PRO A 56 -14.20 13.77 31.98
CA PRO A 56 -12.99 12.96 31.97
C PRO A 56 -13.28 11.70 32.78
N LEU A 57 -12.98 10.52 32.21
CA LEU A 57 -13.19 9.25 32.88
C LEU A 57 -12.75 9.42 34.35
N PRO A 58 -13.67 9.31 35.31
CA PRO A 58 -13.40 9.76 36.67
C PRO A 58 -12.27 8.91 37.26
N GLY A 59 -11.16 9.55 37.62
CA GLY A 59 -10.19 9.00 38.57
C GLY A 59 -8.86 8.45 38.05
N THR A 60 -8.47 8.64 36.79
CA THR A 60 -7.09 8.31 36.37
C THR A 60 -6.20 9.55 36.34
N ASN A 61 -5.19 9.59 37.22
CA ASN A 61 -4.15 10.61 37.18
C ASN A 61 -3.45 10.52 35.81
N SER A 62 -3.64 11.51 34.93
CA SER A 62 -3.03 11.49 33.59
C SER A 62 -1.51 11.38 33.71
N SER A 63 -0.92 10.56 32.85
CA SER A 63 0.53 10.35 32.82
C SER A 63 1.28 11.47 32.11
N CYS A 64 0.58 12.38 31.44
CA CYS A 64 1.16 13.45 30.63
C CYS A 64 1.41 14.75 31.42
N PRO A 65 2.28 15.63 30.88
CA PRO A 65 2.45 16.99 31.40
C PRO A 65 1.14 17.77 31.49
N GLN A 66 1.02 18.60 32.53
CA GLN A 66 -0.15 19.48 32.71
C GLN A 66 -0.35 20.39 31.50
N GLY A 67 -1.60 20.58 31.06
CA GLY A 67 -1.94 21.41 29.90
C GLY A 67 -1.61 20.79 28.55
N CYS A 68 -1.12 19.54 28.50
CA CYS A 68 -0.92 18.82 27.23
C CYS A 68 -2.20 18.81 26.38
N SER A 69 -3.34 18.43 26.96
CA SER A 69 -4.61 18.35 26.24
C SER A 69 -5.18 19.71 25.80
N GLU A 70 -4.56 20.83 26.18
CA GLU A 70 -4.93 22.17 25.69
C GLU A 70 -4.36 22.45 24.29
N HIS A 71 -3.19 21.88 23.99
CA HIS A 71 -2.45 22.19 22.75
C HIS A 71 -2.00 20.96 21.95
N GLY A 72 -2.06 19.77 22.53
CA GLY A 72 -1.65 18.50 21.95
C GLY A 72 -2.56 17.34 22.36
N VAL A 73 -2.13 16.12 22.04
CA VAL A 73 -2.81 14.87 22.41
C VAL A 73 -1.95 14.13 23.42
N CYS A 74 -2.54 13.77 24.56
CA CYS A 74 -1.83 12.98 25.56
C CYS A 74 -1.80 11.50 25.15
N ASN A 75 -0.62 10.97 24.83
CA ASN A 75 -0.42 9.53 24.70
C ASN A 75 -0.29 8.93 26.10
N GLU A 76 -1.41 8.43 26.62
CA GLU A 76 -1.49 7.91 27.97
C GLU A 76 -0.69 6.61 28.17
N GLU A 77 -0.39 5.86 27.11
CA GLU A 77 0.46 4.67 27.22
C GLU A 77 1.90 5.05 27.61
N LEU A 78 2.39 6.16 27.05
CA LEU A 78 3.79 6.57 27.19
C LEU A 78 4.00 7.79 28.09
N GLY A 79 2.92 8.45 28.54
CA GLY A 79 3.00 9.70 29.29
C GLY A 79 3.65 10.85 28.53
N ARG A 80 3.51 10.87 27.19
CA ARG A 80 4.07 11.94 26.33
C ARG A 80 2.98 12.77 25.66
N CYS A 81 3.26 14.05 25.45
CA CYS A 81 2.38 14.91 24.66
C CYS A 81 2.76 14.89 23.17
N ASP A 82 1.81 14.54 22.32
CA ASP A 82 1.96 14.49 20.87
C ASP A 82 1.49 15.82 20.26
N CYS A 83 2.46 16.64 19.81
CA CYS A 83 2.19 18.00 19.36
C CYS A 83 1.76 18.10 17.88
N PRO A 84 0.75 18.95 17.58
CA PRO A 84 0.45 19.34 16.21
C PRO A 84 1.51 20.33 15.69
N ARG A 85 1.62 20.51 14.37
CA ARG A 85 2.73 21.27 13.74
C ARG A 85 2.99 22.69 14.24
N HIS A 86 1.95 23.39 14.68
CA HIS A 86 2.06 24.77 15.15
C HIS A 86 2.47 24.85 16.62
N TYR A 87 2.66 23.71 17.27
CA TYR A 87 3.09 23.60 18.64
C TYR A 87 4.27 22.64 18.78
N THR A 88 5.09 22.87 19.79
CA THR A 88 6.25 22.05 20.14
C THR A 88 6.49 22.11 21.65
N GLY A 89 7.50 21.40 22.11
CA GLY A 89 7.83 21.26 23.52
C GLY A 89 7.11 20.08 24.19
N PRO A 90 7.42 19.83 25.48
CA PRO A 90 6.96 18.64 26.19
C PRO A 90 5.44 18.61 26.45
N ASP A 91 4.78 19.75 26.48
CA ASP A 91 3.33 19.94 26.73
C ASP A 91 2.61 20.64 25.57
N CYS A 92 3.30 20.84 24.45
CA CYS A 92 2.81 21.52 23.26
C CYS A 92 2.38 22.98 23.47
N ARG A 93 2.83 23.69 24.52
CA ARG A 93 2.47 25.11 24.71
C ARG A 93 3.26 26.06 23.82
N THR A 94 4.44 25.65 23.36
CA THR A 94 5.34 26.52 22.60
C THR A 94 4.89 26.57 21.15
N VAL A 95 4.52 27.76 20.67
CA VAL A 95 4.20 27.95 19.25
C VAL A 95 5.44 27.68 18.40
N ASN A 96 5.29 26.90 17.34
CA ASN A 96 6.34 26.70 16.36
C ASN A 96 6.46 27.94 15.45
N PRO A 97 7.55 28.73 15.55
CA PRO A 97 7.70 29.95 14.75
C PRO A 97 7.87 29.64 13.25
N ASP A 98 8.39 28.46 12.92
CA ASP A 98 8.78 28.06 11.56
C ASP A 98 7.70 27.18 10.89
N LEU A 99 6.43 27.47 11.19
CA LEU A 99 5.31 26.68 10.67
C LEU A 99 5.34 26.59 9.14
N GLU A 100 5.74 27.65 8.43
CA GLU A 100 5.83 27.65 6.96
C GLU A 100 6.85 26.62 6.45
N GLU A 101 8.07 26.62 7.00
CA GLU A 101 9.11 25.64 6.65
C GLU A 101 8.66 24.21 6.95
N VAL A 102 8.06 24.00 8.13
CA VAL A 102 7.54 22.68 8.53
C VAL A 102 6.41 22.23 7.60
N CYS A 103 5.55 23.13 7.12
CA CYS A 103 4.51 22.78 6.14
C CYS A 103 5.12 22.43 4.78
N GLU A 104 6.12 23.19 4.32
CA GLU A 104 6.82 22.94 3.05
C GLU A 104 7.56 21.60 3.04
N GLU A 105 8.26 21.24 4.11
CA GLU A 105 8.99 19.97 4.25
C GLU A 105 8.06 18.76 3.96
N TYR A 106 6.81 18.85 4.38
CA TYR A 106 5.82 17.78 4.21
C TYR A 106 4.90 18.00 3.00
N GLY A 107 5.25 18.95 2.13
CA GLY A 107 4.59 19.21 0.86
C GLY A 107 3.25 19.92 0.96
N PHE A 108 3.00 20.67 2.04
CA PHE A 108 1.82 21.52 2.20
C PHE A 108 2.15 22.99 1.96
N SER A 109 1.16 23.75 1.45
CA SER A 109 1.20 25.21 1.58
C SER A 109 0.80 25.60 3.00
N LEU A 110 1.24 26.76 3.50
CA LEU A 110 0.84 27.27 4.82
C LEU A 110 -0.69 27.32 4.99
N ARG A 111 -1.42 27.67 3.92
CA ARG A 111 -2.89 27.65 3.90
C ARG A 111 -3.43 26.24 4.08
N THR A 112 -3.01 25.29 3.24
CA THR A 112 -3.49 23.90 3.31
C THR A 112 -3.16 23.23 4.64
N CYS A 113 -2.02 23.59 5.23
CA CYS A 113 -1.52 23.11 6.52
C CYS A 113 -2.36 23.60 7.72
N ARG A 114 -3.19 24.63 7.52
CA ARG A 114 -4.15 25.16 8.49
C ARG A 114 -5.60 24.77 8.17
N GLU A 115 -5.82 24.15 7.02
CA GLU A 115 -7.13 23.70 6.55
C GLU A 115 -7.35 22.21 6.87
N THR A 116 -8.60 21.76 6.74
CA THR A 116 -9.00 20.37 6.87
C THR A 116 -8.51 19.55 5.66
N SER A 117 -7.68 18.55 5.94
CA SER A 117 -7.36 17.43 5.03
C SER A 117 -7.94 16.16 5.64
N PRO A 118 -8.27 15.11 4.87
CA PRO A 118 -8.73 13.84 5.45
C PRO A 118 -7.76 13.30 6.51
N CYS A 119 -8.30 12.85 7.64
CA CYS A 119 -7.55 12.17 8.70
C CYS A 119 -7.82 10.67 8.66
N PHE A 120 -6.87 9.93 9.21
CA PHE A 120 -6.99 8.49 9.38
C PHE A 120 -8.27 8.14 10.16
N ASN A 121 -9.12 7.28 9.58
CA ASN A 121 -10.44 6.89 10.10
C ASN A 121 -11.29 8.06 10.63
N SER A 122 -11.10 9.26 10.08
CA SER A 122 -11.63 10.54 10.57
C SER A 122 -11.65 10.68 12.09
N CYS A 123 -10.55 10.29 12.73
CA CYS A 123 -10.39 10.41 14.18
C CYS A 123 -11.47 9.66 14.99
N ASN A 124 -12.12 8.65 14.42
CA ASN A 124 -13.21 7.87 15.02
C ASN A 124 -14.32 8.71 15.66
N ASN A 125 -14.56 9.91 15.13
CA ASN A 125 -15.46 10.93 15.69
C ASN A 125 -15.13 11.31 17.15
N ARG A 126 -13.86 11.16 17.54
CA ARG A 126 -13.30 11.46 18.86
C ARG A 126 -12.25 12.55 18.82
N GLY A 127 -12.24 13.35 17.76
CA GLY A 127 -11.29 14.43 17.62
C GLY A 127 -11.60 15.33 16.44
N LYS A 128 -10.92 16.47 16.41
CA LYS A 128 -10.94 17.40 15.28
C LYS A 128 -9.80 17.09 14.34
N CYS A 129 -10.12 16.84 13.07
CA CYS A 129 -9.11 16.62 12.05
C CYS A 129 -8.50 17.94 11.55
N VAL A 130 -7.17 18.03 11.56
CA VAL A 130 -6.42 19.16 10.99
C VAL A 130 -5.27 18.59 10.19
N SER A 131 -5.31 18.78 8.86
CA SER A 131 -4.21 18.42 7.96
C SER A 131 -3.64 16.99 8.13
N GLY A 132 -4.53 16.00 8.34
CA GLY A 132 -4.13 14.60 8.48
C GLY A 132 -3.66 14.21 9.89
N PHE A 133 -3.81 15.09 10.88
CA PHE A 133 -3.60 14.82 12.29
C PHE A 133 -4.89 14.97 13.08
N CYS A 134 -5.13 14.02 14.00
CA CYS A 134 -6.30 13.99 14.84
C CYS A 134 -6.04 14.69 16.18
N HIS A 135 -6.68 15.84 16.38
CA HIS A 135 -6.74 16.50 17.69
C HIS A 135 -7.80 15.79 18.54
N CYS A 136 -7.40 14.76 19.26
CA CYS A 136 -8.31 13.95 20.06
C CYS A 136 -8.96 14.72 21.21
N HIS A 137 -10.19 14.37 21.53
CA HIS A 137 -10.86 14.82 22.75
C HIS A 137 -10.12 14.27 23.98
N PRO A 138 -10.16 14.98 25.13
CA PRO A 138 -9.51 14.52 26.36
C PRO A 138 -9.86 13.06 26.70
N GLY A 139 -8.83 12.30 27.10
CA GLY A 139 -8.96 10.87 27.41
C GLY A 139 -8.83 9.91 26.22
N PHE A 140 -8.76 10.43 24.98
CA PHE A 140 -8.53 9.64 23.77
C PHE A 140 -7.19 9.98 23.12
N TRP A 141 -6.54 8.97 22.51
CA TRP A 141 -5.28 9.16 21.80
C TRP A 141 -5.06 8.12 20.69
N GLY A 142 -3.87 8.18 20.10
CA GLY A 142 -3.45 7.41 18.96
C GLY A 142 -3.73 8.13 17.64
N MET A 143 -3.20 7.60 16.55
CA MET A 143 -3.27 8.23 15.21
C MET A 143 -4.69 8.68 14.81
N ASP A 144 -5.71 7.92 15.22
CA ASP A 144 -7.11 8.14 14.90
C ASP A 144 -8.03 8.24 16.13
N CYS A 145 -7.49 8.58 17.31
CA CYS A 145 -8.25 8.68 18.57
C CYS A 145 -9.02 7.40 18.95
N SER A 146 -8.51 6.23 18.53
CA SER A 146 -9.12 4.94 18.82
C SER A 146 -8.79 4.41 20.22
N LEU A 147 -7.75 4.91 20.89
CA LEU A 147 -7.32 4.43 22.20
C LEU A 147 -7.90 5.27 23.34
N SER A 148 -8.25 4.62 24.44
CA SER A 148 -8.64 5.24 25.71
C SER A 148 -8.22 4.37 26.90
N ARG A 149 -8.27 4.90 28.13
CA ARG A 149 -8.09 4.08 29.35
C ARG A 149 -9.40 3.35 29.67
N GLY A 150 -9.31 2.06 29.97
CA GLY A 150 -10.41 1.25 30.45
C GLY A 150 -10.62 1.41 31.97
N PRO A 151 -11.71 0.83 32.53
CA PRO A 151 -12.01 0.91 33.96
C PRO A 151 -10.94 0.28 34.88
N ASP A 152 -10.18 -0.68 34.36
CA ASP A 152 -9.05 -1.35 35.03
C ASP A 152 -7.73 -0.56 34.90
N GLY A 153 -7.77 0.60 34.25
CA GLY A 153 -6.59 1.39 33.93
C GLY A 153 -5.80 0.87 32.71
N GLY A 154 -6.21 -0.23 32.07
CA GLY A 154 -5.61 -0.73 30.84
C GLY A 154 -5.90 0.18 29.63
N VAL A 155 -5.25 -0.09 28.50
CA VAL A 155 -5.58 0.58 27.23
C VAL A 155 -6.67 -0.20 26.50
N GLU A 156 -7.75 0.48 26.14
CA GLU A 156 -8.92 -0.07 25.46
C GLU A 156 -9.04 0.50 24.03
N LEU A 157 -9.37 -0.36 23.07
CA LEU A 157 -9.66 0.02 21.69
C LEU A 157 -11.13 0.35 21.52
N LEU A 158 -11.41 1.55 20.99
CA LEU A 158 -12.73 2.01 20.60
C LEU A 158 -13.78 1.80 21.71
N ALA A 159 -13.39 2.11 22.95
CA ALA A 159 -14.19 1.87 24.15
C ALA A 159 -15.64 2.35 24.01
N GLY A 160 -16.64 1.52 24.28
CA GLY A 160 -18.05 1.90 24.12
C GLY A 160 -18.54 2.10 22.67
N GLN A 161 -17.75 1.72 21.66
CA GLN A 161 -18.20 1.65 20.25
C GLN A 161 -18.49 0.22 19.77
N GLY A 162 -18.54 -0.76 20.70
CA GLY A 162 -18.85 -2.15 20.37
C GLY A 162 -17.78 -2.86 19.54
N TYR A 163 -16.50 -2.48 19.69
CA TYR A 163 -15.40 -3.13 18.98
C TYR A 163 -15.28 -4.61 19.34
N VAL A 164 -15.19 -5.46 18.31
CA VAL A 164 -15.05 -6.91 18.46
C VAL A 164 -13.72 -7.36 17.84
N PRO A 165 -12.76 -7.83 18.66
CA PRO A 165 -11.53 -8.42 18.16
C PRO A 165 -11.81 -9.64 17.27
N ARG A 166 -10.93 -9.85 16.28
CA ARG A 166 -10.94 -11.04 15.44
C ARG A 166 -10.71 -12.27 16.32
N ARG A 167 -11.57 -13.29 16.19
CA ARG A 167 -11.41 -14.56 16.90
C ARG A 167 -10.19 -15.37 16.43
N GLU A 168 -9.92 -15.35 15.12
CA GLU A 168 -8.87 -16.17 14.49
C GLU A 168 -7.81 -15.35 13.76
N GLY A 169 -6.54 -15.62 14.01
CA GLY A 169 -5.42 -14.95 13.34
C GLY A 169 -4.44 -14.35 14.34
N PRO A 170 -3.39 -13.66 13.85
CA PRO A 170 -2.41 -13.03 14.71
C PRO A 170 -2.97 -11.78 15.40
N LYS A 171 -2.68 -11.63 16.70
CA LYS A 171 -2.76 -10.34 17.40
C LYS A 171 -1.59 -9.47 16.97
N ILE A 172 -1.85 -8.26 16.50
CA ILE A 172 -0.81 -7.35 16.01
C ILE A 172 -0.82 -6.09 16.86
N TYR A 173 0.30 -5.80 17.53
CA TYR A 173 0.48 -4.53 18.20
C TYR A 173 1.00 -3.49 17.20
N VAL A 174 0.45 -2.28 17.24
CA VAL A 174 0.87 -1.18 16.35
C VAL A 174 1.57 -0.13 17.20
N TYR A 175 2.82 0.19 16.87
CA TYR A 175 3.59 1.20 17.60
C TYR A 175 2.98 2.59 17.47
N GLU A 176 2.68 3.21 18.62
CA GLU A 176 2.23 4.59 18.70
C GLU A 176 3.41 5.57 18.62
N LEU A 177 3.84 5.84 17.38
CA LEU A 177 4.96 6.74 17.08
C LEU A 177 4.51 8.21 17.08
N PRO A 178 5.43 9.16 17.31
CA PRO A 178 5.07 10.57 17.33
C PRO A 178 4.53 11.06 15.97
N PRO A 179 3.73 12.15 15.97
CA PRO A 179 2.99 12.61 14.79
C PRO A 179 3.87 12.94 13.57
N ASN A 180 5.12 13.35 13.79
CA ASN A 180 6.07 13.63 12.71
C ASN A 180 6.44 12.39 11.86
N CYS A 181 6.20 11.17 12.38
CA CYS A 181 6.51 9.91 11.71
C CYS A 181 5.30 9.24 11.07
N THR A 182 4.08 9.57 11.50
CA THR A 182 2.86 8.80 11.22
C THR A 182 1.70 9.62 10.68
N SER A 183 1.75 10.93 10.84
CA SER A 183 0.67 11.84 10.47
C SER A 183 1.19 12.94 9.56
N TRP A 184 0.29 13.89 9.22
CA TRP A 184 0.71 15.12 8.58
C TRP A 184 1.43 14.88 7.23
N PHE A 185 1.12 13.79 6.53
CA PHE A 185 1.59 13.57 5.16
C PHE A 185 0.64 14.22 4.17
N ASN A 186 1.17 14.85 3.13
CA ASN A 186 0.34 15.22 1.99
C ASN A 186 -0.03 13.97 1.21
N ILE A 187 -1.17 13.36 1.55
CA ILE A 187 -1.67 12.12 0.94
C ILE A 187 -1.79 12.26 -0.59
N LYS A 188 -2.09 13.47 -1.10
CA LYS A 188 -2.18 13.75 -2.55
C LYS A 188 -0.83 13.67 -3.27
N ARG A 189 0.28 13.73 -2.53
CA ARG A 189 1.65 13.70 -3.05
C ARG A 189 2.38 12.40 -2.73
N LEU A 190 1.71 11.42 -2.11
CA LEU A 190 2.33 10.11 -1.85
C LEU A 190 2.54 9.36 -3.16
N ASP A 191 3.79 8.96 -3.42
CA ASP A 191 4.12 8.11 -4.58
C ASP A 191 3.41 6.75 -4.48
N ARG A 192 3.40 6.14 -3.27
CA ARG A 192 2.80 4.82 -3.00
C ARG A 192 2.12 4.74 -1.62
N PRO A 193 0.78 4.78 -1.54
CA PRO A 193 0.07 4.88 -0.27
C PRO A 193 -0.17 3.54 0.44
N LEU A 194 0.40 2.42 -0.04
CA LEU A 194 0.09 1.08 0.49
C LEU A 194 0.29 0.95 2.00
N HIS A 195 1.33 1.58 2.56
CA HIS A 195 1.56 1.54 4.01
C HIS A 195 0.38 2.12 4.81
N LEU A 196 -0.22 3.24 4.37
CA LEU A 196 -1.40 3.84 5.01
C LEU A 196 -2.62 2.93 4.88
N LEU A 197 -2.82 2.32 3.72
CA LEU A 197 -4.02 1.51 3.46
C LEU A 197 -3.96 0.17 4.15
N PHE A 198 -2.79 -0.46 4.16
CA PHE A 198 -2.54 -1.64 4.96
C PHE A 198 -2.75 -1.34 6.43
N TRP A 199 -2.22 -0.21 6.93
CA TRP A 199 -2.44 0.21 8.31
C TRP A 199 -3.92 0.43 8.59
N GLN A 200 -4.65 1.11 7.71
CA GLN A 200 -6.07 1.40 7.90
C GLN A 200 -6.90 0.12 7.90
N ARG A 201 -6.57 -0.81 7.00
CA ARG A 201 -7.19 -2.13 6.97
C ARG A 201 -6.85 -2.94 8.22
N LEU A 202 -5.61 -2.92 8.70
CA LEU A 202 -5.18 -3.58 9.93
C LEU A 202 -6.01 -3.12 11.15
N MET A 203 -6.27 -1.81 11.24
CA MET A 203 -6.99 -1.19 12.36
C MET A 203 -8.48 -1.58 12.38
N SER A 204 -9.08 -1.81 11.20
CA SER A 204 -10.47 -2.26 11.04
C SER A 204 -10.63 -3.79 11.01
N ALA A 205 -9.57 -4.54 10.74
CA ALA A 205 -9.61 -6.00 10.64
C ALA A 205 -9.72 -6.72 11.99
N GLY A 206 -9.83 -5.98 13.11
CA GLY A 206 -9.91 -6.53 14.47
C GLY A 206 -8.69 -7.33 14.92
N LEU A 207 -7.56 -7.17 14.23
CA LEU A 207 -6.30 -7.86 14.55
C LEU A 207 -5.49 -7.08 15.59
N ARG A 208 -5.82 -5.80 15.80
CA ARG A 208 -5.05 -4.93 16.69
C ARG A 208 -5.21 -5.35 18.15
N THR A 209 -4.10 -5.49 18.85
CA THR A 209 -4.06 -5.60 20.31
C THR A 209 -3.50 -4.32 20.93
N THR A 210 -3.98 -3.95 22.11
CA THR A 210 -3.41 -2.88 22.95
C THR A 210 -2.33 -3.39 23.90
N ARG A 211 -2.23 -4.72 24.04
CA ARG A 211 -1.30 -5.40 24.94
C ARG A 211 -0.15 -5.98 24.13
N GLY A 212 1.01 -5.33 24.17
CA GLY A 212 2.17 -5.75 23.38
C GLY A 212 2.76 -7.09 23.83
N GLU A 213 2.60 -7.47 25.10
CA GLU A 213 3.00 -8.78 25.64
C GLU A 213 2.18 -9.95 25.09
N GLU A 214 0.95 -9.69 24.65
CA GLU A 214 0.10 -10.71 24.00
C GLU A 214 0.21 -10.68 22.47
N ALA A 215 0.97 -9.74 21.91
CA ALA A 215 1.07 -9.57 20.48
C ALA A 215 1.81 -10.73 19.83
N ASP A 216 1.28 -11.22 18.71
CA ASP A 216 1.91 -12.21 17.84
C ASP A 216 2.95 -11.57 16.92
N PHE A 217 2.66 -10.35 16.45
CA PHE A 217 3.55 -9.53 15.64
C PHE A 217 3.42 -8.05 16.01
N PHE A 218 4.39 -7.25 15.59
CA PHE A 218 4.43 -5.81 15.82
C PHE A 218 4.50 -5.08 14.48
N PHE A 219 3.70 -4.05 14.27
CA PHE A 219 3.69 -3.27 13.03
C PHE A 219 4.27 -1.87 13.27
N ILE A 220 5.18 -1.45 12.38
CA ILE A 220 5.83 -0.14 12.39
C ILE A 220 5.18 0.74 11.31
N PRO A 221 4.30 1.69 11.67
CA PRO A 221 3.42 2.37 10.71
C PRO A 221 4.09 3.61 10.08
N ILE A 222 5.22 3.46 9.38
CA ILE A 222 5.93 4.58 8.74
C ILE A 222 5.93 4.50 7.22
N ASN A 223 6.02 5.68 6.57
CA ASN A 223 6.23 5.77 5.14
C ASN A 223 7.73 5.59 4.80
N THR A 224 8.08 4.50 4.14
CA THR A 224 9.48 4.24 3.74
C THR A 224 9.80 4.75 2.33
N ARG A 225 8.87 5.43 1.65
CA ARG A 225 9.01 5.90 0.26
C ARG A 225 8.67 7.39 0.13
N ALA A 226 9.20 8.19 1.05
CA ALA A 226 9.18 9.65 1.05
C ALA A 226 10.60 10.21 0.88
N LEU A 227 10.73 11.50 0.55
CA LEU A 227 12.05 12.16 0.41
C LEU A 227 12.91 12.04 1.68
N ASN A 228 12.28 12.10 2.86
CA ASN A 228 12.92 12.00 4.18
C ASN A 228 12.76 10.61 4.84
N ALA A 229 12.29 9.60 4.11
CA ALA A 229 11.98 8.29 4.68
C ALA A 229 13.18 7.60 5.34
N ALA A 230 14.39 7.79 4.80
CA ALA A 230 15.62 7.29 5.40
C ALA A 230 15.83 7.87 6.81
N SER A 231 15.72 9.19 6.95
CA SER A 231 15.87 9.89 8.23
C SER A 231 14.80 9.48 9.25
N ILE A 232 13.54 9.34 8.81
CA ILE A 232 12.45 8.86 9.67
C ILE A 232 12.76 7.43 10.16
N THR A 233 13.14 6.54 9.25
CA THR A 233 13.46 5.14 9.61
C THR A 233 14.67 5.07 10.55
N GLU A 234 15.70 5.89 10.32
CA GLU A 234 16.91 5.96 11.14
C GLU A 234 16.61 6.43 12.57
N TRP A 235 15.62 7.31 12.73
CA TRP A 235 15.18 7.79 14.03
C TRP A 235 14.21 6.82 14.73
N VAL A 236 13.22 6.29 14.00
CA VAL A 236 12.13 5.46 14.53
C VAL A 236 12.64 4.13 15.08
N LEU A 237 13.53 3.43 14.38
CA LEU A 237 13.95 2.10 14.82
C LEU A 237 14.70 2.13 16.17
N PRO A 238 15.69 3.01 16.39
CA PRO A 238 16.29 3.18 17.71
C PRO A 238 15.31 3.72 18.76
N TYR A 239 14.34 4.57 18.36
CA TYR A 239 13.31 5.05 19.28
C TYR A 239 12.45 3.90 19.80
N ILE A 240 11.94 3.03 18.93
CA ILE A 240 11.14 1.87 19.32
C ILE A 240 11.89 0.99 20.33
N ARG A 241 13.15 0.69 20.03
CA ARG A 241 14.03 -0.14 20.88
C ARG A 241 14.22 0.39 22.30
N ARG A 242 14.17 1.72 22.48
CA ARG A 242 14.35 2.39 23.78
C ARG A 242 13.04 2.59 24.53
N THR A 243 11.95 2.76 23.79
CA THR A 243 10.63 3.11 24.36
C THR A 243 9.87 1.87 24.81
N TRP A 244 9.96 0.77 24.06
CA TRP A 244 9.19 -0.45 24.37
C TRP A 244 10.10 -1.66 24.59
N PRO A 245 9.73 -2.57 25.52
CA PRO A 245 10.56 -3.72 25.85
C PRO A 245 10.49 -4.85 24.80
N TRP A 246 9.47 -4.85 23.95
CA TRP A 246 9.14 -6.01 23.10
C TRP A 246 10.14 -6.27 21.98
N TRP A 247 10.79 -5.22 21.46
CA TRP A 247 11.85 -5.38 20.46
C TRP A 247 12.97 -6.30 20.94
N SER A 248 13.40 -6.11 22.19
CA SER A 248 14.50 -6.89 22.77
C SER A 248 14.10 -8.34 23.04
N GLY A 249 12.81 -8.62 23.19
CA GLY A 249 12.31 -9.96 23.51
C GLY A 249 12.42 -10.96 22.35
N ASP A 250 12.27 -10.50 21.10
CA ASP A 250 12.36 -11.34 19.90
C ASP A 250 13.54 -10.96 18.98
N GLY A 251 14.39 -10.03 19.41
CA GLY A 251 15.48 -9.47 18.62
C GLY A 251 15.04 -8.64 17.41
N GLY A 252 13.74 -8.41 17.20
CA GLY A 252 13.14 -7.79 16.02
C GLY A 252 12.43 -8.77 15.07
N HIS A 253 12.42 -10.08 15.34
CA HIS A 253 11.99 -11.08 14.36
C HIS A 253 10.51 -11.01 13.95
N ARG A 254 9.64 -10.54 14.85
CA ARG A 254 8.19 -10.44 14.70
C ARG A 254 7.76 -9.01 14.38
N HIS A 255 8.71 -8.13 14.09
CA HIS A 255 8.48 -6.73 13.77
C HIS A 255 8.39 -6.55 12.25
N LEU A 256 7.27 -5.99 11.80
CA LEU A 256 6.84 -5.86 10.43
C LEU A 256 6.96 -4.39 9.98
N ILE A 257 7.57 -4.18 8.82
CA ILE A 257 7.66 -2.87 8.17
C ILE A 257 7.43 -3.03 6.67
N ILE A 258 6.66 -2.12 6.08
CA ILE A 258 6.36 -2.14 4.64
C ILE A 258 7.37 -1.28 3.89
N HIS A 259 8.01 -1.84 2.86
CA HIS A 259 8.86 -1.09 1.92
C HIS A 259 8.34 -1.15 0.48
N THR A 260 7.78 -0.04 0.01
CA THR A 260 7.11 0.07 -1.31
C THR A 260 8.03 0.48 -2.46
N GLY A 261 9.32 0.69 -2.19
CA GLY A 261 10.32 1.05 -3.20
C GLY A 261 10.57 -0.02 -4.25
N ASP A 262 11.10 0.42 -5.39
CA ASP A 262 11.38 -0.44 -6.54
C ASP A 262 12.59 -1.35 -6.30
N LEU A 263 13.50 -0.98 -5.40
CA LEU A 263 14.65 -1.81 -5.02
C LEU A 263 14.60 -2.29 -3.56
N GLY A 264 13.41 -2.23 -2.93
CA GLY A 264 13.24 -2.64 -1.54
C GLY A 264 14.23 -1.91 -0.61
N VAL A 265 14.75 -2.62 0.38
CA VAL A 265 15.73 -2.12 1.35
C VAL A 265 17.00 -1.54 0.70
N GLN A 266 17.35 -1.90 -0.55
CA GLN A 266 18.51 -1.33 -1.23
C GLN A 266 18.37 0.16 -1.57
N GLU A 267 17.17 0.74 -1.45
CA GLU A 267 16.97 2.19 -1.58
C GLU A 267 17.48 2.98 -0.37
N TYR A 268 17.69 2.34 0.78
CA TYR A 268 18.32 3.01 1.92
C TYR A 268 19.83 3.20 1.70
N PRO A 269 20.40 4.33 2.16
CA PRO A 269 21.84 4.58 2.10
C PRO A 269 22.66 3.43 2.68
N LEU A 270 23.78 3.11 2.03
CA LEU A 270 24.65 2.02 2.46
C LEU A 270 25.20 2.23 3.88
N THR A 271 25.49 3.47 4.26
CA THR A 271 25.95 3.85 5.61
C THR A 271 24.91 3.48 6.66
N MET A 272 23.65 3.85 6.43
CA MET A 272 22.53 3.52 7.31
C MET A 272 22.32 2.01 7.44
N ARG A 273 22.34 1.28 6.31
CA ARG A 273 22.20 -0.19 6.33
C ARG A 273 23.32 -0.89 7.11
N ARG A 274 24.54 -0.34 7.08
CA ARG A 274 25.66 -0.85 7.89
C ARG A 274 25.50 -0.50 9.37
N GLN A 275 25.12 0.74 9.68
CA GLN A 275 24.93 1.22 11.04
C GLN A 275 23.78 0.49 11.76
N LEU A 276 22.69 0.19 11.05
CA LEU A 276 21.50 -0.47 11.59
C LEU A 276 21.43 -1.95 11.17
N ASN A 277 22.56 -2.58 10.85
CA ASN A 277 22.59 -3.94 10.31
C ASN A 277 21.84 -4.96 11.18
N ASP A 278 22.06 -4.95 12.49
CA ASP A 278 21.40 -5.88 13.42
C ASP A 278 19.87 -5.68 13.43
N THR A 279 19.44 -4.42 13.34
CA THR A 279 18.03 -4.06 13.28
C THR A 279 17.41 -4.50 11.94
N PHE A 280 18.06 -4.19 10.82
CA PHE A 280 17.59 -4.51 9.47
C PHE A 280 17.56 -6.03 9.21
N SER A 281 18.53 -6.75 9.76
CA SER A 281 18.63 -8.20 9.64
C SER A 281 17.57 -8.94 10.44
N ASN A 282 17.08 -8.39 11.55
CA ASN A 282 16.05 -9.05 12.33
C ASN A 282 14.62 -8.64 11.94
N LEU A 283 14.40 -7.44 11.41
CA LEU A 283 13.10 -7.02 10.88
C LEU A 283 12.57 -7.97 9.81
N THR A 284 11.24 -8.05 9.70
CA THR A 284 10.55 -8.71 8.58
C THR A 284 10.02 -7.63 7.63
N TRP A 285 10.56 -7.57 6.42
CA TRP A 285 10.13 -6.62 5.40
C TRP A 285 8.95 -7.16 4.60
N LEU A 286 7.88 -6.38 4.52
CA LEU A 286 6.84 -6.57 3.52
C LEU A 286 7.22 -5.69 2.32
N THR A 287 7.65 -6.29 1.20
CA THR A 287 8.27 -5.53 0.10
C THR A 287 7.72 -5.90 -1.27
N HIS A 288 7.75 -4.97 -2.21
CA HIS A 288 7.47 -5.30 -3.62
C HIS A 288 8.65 -5.97 -4.33
N TRP A 289 9.87 -5.78 -3.81
CA TRP A 289 11.08 -6.18 -4.51
C TRP A 289 11.60 -7.52 -4.01
N GLY A 290 11.23 -8.60 -4.70
CA GLY A 290 11.58 -9.99 -4.35
C GLY A 290 12.96 -10.46 -4.79
N LEU A 291 13.89 -9.57 -5.18
CA LEU A 291 15.22 -9.99 -5.62
C LEU A 291 16.02 -10.58 -4.44
N HIS A 292 16.33 -11.87 -4.51
CA HIS A 292 17.05 -12.62 -3.49
C HIS A 292 18.45 -13.08 -3.94
N THR A 293 18.82 -12.87 -5.20
CA THR A 293 20.18 -13.09 -5.70
C THR A 293 20.74 -11.85 -6.40
N TYR A 294 22.07 -11.72 -6.47
CA TYR A 294 22.69 -10.65 -7.24
C TYR A 294 22.37 -10.77 -8.73
N HIS A 295 21.93 -9.67 -9.36
CA HIS A 295 21.63 -9.63 -10.78
C HIS A 295 22.72 -8.86 -11.54
N PRO A 296 23.54 -9.52 -12.39
CA PRO A 296 24.76 -8.93 -12.93
C PRO A 296 24.52 -7.79 -13.92
N GLY A 297 23.51 -7.90 -14.79
CA GLY A 297 23.23 -6.89 -15.83
C GLY A 297 23.06 -5.46 -15.29
N PRO A 298 22.03 -5.20 -14.46
CA PRO A 298 21.81 -3.91 -13.83
C PRO A 298 22.59 -3.73 -12.51
N LYS A 299 23.42 -4.71 -12.11
CA LYS A 299 24.16 -4.75 -10.83
C LYS A 299 23.26 -4.59 -9.61
N TRP A 300 22.08 -5.21 -9.64
CA TRP A 300 21.17 -5.16 -8.51
C TRP A 300 21.63 -6.12 -7.42
N HIS A 301 21.75 -5.60 -6.19
CA HIS A 301 22.02 -6.41 -5.01
C HIS A 301 20.73 -7.00 -4.44
N PRO A 302 20.79 -8.20 -3.84
CA PRO A 302 19.63 -8.81 -3.22
C PRO A 302 19.07 -7.91 -2.11
N ALA A 303 17.75 -7.85 -2.03
CA ALA A 303 17.01 -7.05 -1.05
C ALA A 303 15.98 -7.88 -0.28
N HIS A 304 15.50 -8.97 -0.87
CA HIS A 304 14.55 -9.89 -0.26
C HIS A 304 15.29 -11.10 0.32
N ARG A 305 14.87 -11.52 1.51
CA ARG A 305 15.38 -12.73 2.18
C ARG A 305 14.27 -13.77 2.21
N PRO A 306 14.35 -14.84 1.38
CA PRO A 306 13.38 -15.92 1.38
C PRO A 306 13.18 -16.52 2.79
N GLY A 307 11.94 -16.87 3.13
CA GLY A 307 11.57 -17.37 4.46
C GLY A 307 11.49 -16.30 5.56
N LYS A 308 12.17 -15.16 5.40
CA LYS A 308 12.16 -14.07 6.38
C LYS A 308 11.23 -12.94 5.96
N ASP A 309 11.45 -12.36 4.79
CA ASP A 309 10.65 -11.26 4.25
C ASP A 309 9.40 -11.82 3.53
N ILE A 310 8.46 -10.94 3.19
CA ILE A 310 7.27 -11.31 2.40
C ILE A 310 7.21 -10.39 1.18
N VAL A 311 7.17 -10.98 -0.02
CA VAL A 311 6.91 -10.20 -1.23
C VAL A 311 5.42 -9.90 -1.31
N ILE A 312 5.02 -8.64 -1.30
CA ILE A 312 3.61 -8.22 -1.36
C ILE A 312 3.30 -7.56 -2.71
N PRO A 313 2.07 -7.72 -3.24
CA PRO A 313 1.70 -7.12 -4.51
C PRO A 313 1.66 -5.59 -4.40
N VAL A 314 2.07 -4.93 -5.48
CA VAL A 314 1.92 -3.48 -5.60
C VAL A 314 0.47 -3.10 -5.77
N MET A 315 0.07 -2.02 -5.12
CA MET A 315 -1.23 -1.43 -5.33
C MET A 315 -1.28 -0.77 -6.72
N ILE A 316 -2.26 -1.16 -7.53
CA ILE A 316 -2.47 -0.60 -8.86
C ILE A 316 -3.79 0.18 -8.95
N THR A 317 -3.86 1.13 -9.88
CA THR A 317 -5.11 1.84 -10.20
C THR A 317 -6.16 0.86 -10.70
N THR A 318 -7.40 1.01 -10.25
CA THR A 318 -8.52 0.14 -10.65
C THR A 318 -9.15 0.52 -12.00
N ALA A 319 -8.76 1.66 -12.58
CA ALA A 319 -9.26 2.12 -13.88
C ALA A 319 -9.06 1.07 -14.99
N GLY A 320 -10.14 0.68 -15.65
CA GLY A 320 -10.16 -0.32 -16.72
C GLY A 320 -10.28 -1.78 -16.26
N PHE A 321 -10.06 -2.08 -14.97
CA PHE A 321 -10.14 -3.46 -14.47
C PHE A 321 -11.57 -3.97 -14.25
N HIS A 322 -12.56 -3.08 -14.17
CA HIS A 322 -13.98 -3.45 -14.24
C HIS A 322 -14.36 -4.16 -15.56
N LEU A 323 -13.48 -4.11 -16.57
CA LEU A 323 -13.60 -4.86 -17.83
C LEU A 323 -12.82 -6.17 -17.83
N SER A 324 -12.27 -6.60 -16.69
CA SER A 324 -11.53 -7.85 -16.60
C SER A 324 -12.41 -9.02 -17.04
N PRO A 325 -11.93 -9.90 -17.94
CA PRO A 325 -12.63 -11.13 -18.30
C PRO A 325 -12.85 -12.07 -17.13
N LEU A 326 -12.08 -11.92 -16.05
CA LEU A 326 -12.26 -12.71 -14.84
C LEU A 326 -13.57 -12.36 -14.13
N ASN A 327 -14.16 -11.18 -14.34
CA ASN A 327 -15.41 -10.80 -13.69
C ASN A 327 -16.60 -11.61 -14.25
N PRO A 328 -17.31 -12.42 -13.43
CA PRO A 328 -18.39 -13.29 -13.91
C PRO A 328 -19.53 -12.54 -14.60
N SER A 329 -19.82 -11.31 -14.18
CA SER A 329 -20.87 -10.49 -14.81
C SER A 329 -20.47 -10.00 -16.20
N ILE A 330 -19.20 -9.66 -16.39
CA ILE A 330 -18.65 -9.26 -17.70
C ILE A 330 -18.60 -10.48 -18.61
N GLU A 331 -18.09 -11.59 -18.09
CA GLU A 331 -18.03 -12.87 -18.79
C GLU A 331 -19.43 -13.32 -19.26
N GLN A 332 -20.42 -13.30 -18.36
CA GLN A 332 -21.80 -13.68 -18.67
C GLN A 332 -22.42 -12.73 -19.72
N LYS A 333 -22.21 -11.41 -19.59
CA LYS A 333 -22.69 -10.43 -20.57
C LYS A 333 -22.08 -10.66 -21.95
N ALA A 334 -20.78 -10.98 -22.01
CA ALA A 334 -20.09 -11.29 -23.25
C ALA A 334 -20.64 -12.57 -23.89
N ARG A 335 -20.78 -13.66 -23.11
CA ARG A 335 -21.40 -14.92 -23.57
C ARG A 335 -22.82 -14.71 -24.10
N LYS A 336 -23.65 -13.93 -23.40
CA LYS A 336 -25.03 -13.60 -23.84
C LYS A 336 -25.07 -12.84 -25.17
N LYS A 337 -24.02 -12.09 -25.50
CA LYS A 337 -23.87 -11.38 -26.79
C LYS A 337 -23.24 -12.26 -27.88
N GLY A 338 -22.99 -13.54 -27.61
CA GLY A 338 -22.29 -14.43 -28.54
C GLY A 338 -20.83 -14.06 -28.76
N ALA A 339 -20.21 -13.31 -27.84
CA ALA A 339 -18.81 -12.95 -27.96
C ALA A 339 -17.92 -14.16 -27.70
N ASP A 340 -16.94 -14.37 -28.57
CA ASP A 340 -15.87 -15.34 -28.35
C ASP A 340 -14.92 -14.80 -27.27
N LEU A 341 -14.90 -15.47 -26.12
CA LEU A 341 -14.01 -15.17 -25.00
C LEU A 341 -12.70 -15.95 -25.08
N SER A 342 -12.51 -16.74 -26.13
CA SER A 342 -11.28 -17.48 -26.36
C SER A 342 -10.10 -16.52 -26.54
N ARG A 343 -8.96 -16.95 -26.02
CA ARG A 343 -7.71 -16.20 -26.14
C ARG A 343 -6.98 -16.67 -27.39
N ASN A 344 -7.23 -16.00 -28.51
CA ASN A 344 -6.68 -16.37 -29.81
C ASN A 344 -5.22 -15.90 -30.00
N GLY A 345 -4.81 -14.83 -29.33
CA GLY A 345 -3.41 -14.38 -29.37
C GLY A 345 -2.51 -15.27 -28.52
N THR A 346 -1.27 -15.53 -28.95
CA THR A 346 -0.34 -16.35 -28.18
C THR A 346 0.31 -15.55 -27.06
N PHE A 347 1.03 -14.47 -27.40
CA PHE A 347 1.85 -13.73 -26.45
C PHE A 347 1.73 -12.22 -26.61
N PHE A 348 1.59 -11.49 -25.50
CA PHE A 348 1.40 -10.04 -25.50
C PHE A 348 2.36 -9.29 -24.58
N PHE A 349 2.88 -8.18 -25.09
CA PHE A 349 3.44 -7.10 -24.31
C PHE A 349 3.30 -5.76 -25.03
N ALA A 350 2.75 -4.76 -24.36
CA ALA A 350 2.75 -3.38 -24.86
C ALA A 350 3.23 -2.39 -23.81
N GLY A 351 4.36 -1.74 -24.01
CA GLY A 351 4.87 -0.71 -23.09
C GLY A 351 6.31 -0.34 -23.37
N ARG A 352 6.91 0.50 -22.52
CA ARG A 352 8.31 0.93 -22.68
C ARG A 352 9.25 -0.28 -22.82
N ILE A 353 9.93 -0.34 -23.96
CA ILE A 353 10.95 -1.35 -24.29
C ILE A 353 12.35 -0.80 -23.98
N CYS A 354 12.74 0.33 -24.59
CA CYS A 354 14.08 0.88 -24.41
C CYS A 354 14.22 1.77 -23.16
N GLY A 355 15.39 1.69 -22.53
CA GLY A 355 15.72 2.41 -21.30
C GLY A 355 15.91 3.92 -21.47
N ASP A 356 15.98 4.43 -22.69
CA ASP A 356 16.10 5.87 -23.00
C ASP A 356 14.77 6.54 -23.41
N ARG A 357 13.66 5.78 -23.38
CA ARG A 357 12.30 6.18 -23.81
C ARG A 357 12.11 6.32 -25.33
N LYS A 358 13.13 6.04 -26.15
CA LYS A 358 12.95 5.99 -27.60
C LYS A 358 12.33 4.65 -28.03
N PRO A 359 11.61 4.62 -29.16
CA PRO A 359 11.21 3.34 -29.74
C PRO A 359 12.46 2.55 -30.18
N PRO A 360 12.42 1.21 -30.11
CA PRO A 360 13.43 0.38 -30.76
C PRO A 360 13.39 0.57 -32.28
N ASN A 361 14.49 0.25 -32.95
CA ASN A 361 14.56 0.24 -34.40
C ASN A 361 13.58 -0.83 -34.95
N PRO A 362 12.65 -0.49 -35.86
CA PRO A 362 11.64 -1.42 -36.36
C PRO A 362 12.20 -2.49 -37.32
N GLU A 363 13.35 -2.24 -37.94
CA GLU A 363 14.02 -3.17 -38.87
C GLU A 363 14.94 -4.13 -38.12
N THR A 364 15.68 -3.66 -37.12
CA THR A 364 16.67 -4.48 -36.39
C THR A 364 16.20 -4.97 -35.03
N GLY A 365 15.14 -4.38 -34.46
CA GLY A 365 14.68 -4.66 -33.11
C GLY A 365 15.53 -4.04 -32.00
N GLU A 366 16.58 -3.29 -32.35
CA GLU A 366 17.58 -2.83 -31.39
C GLU A 366 17.17 -1.53 -30.68
N CYS A 367 17.49 -1.45 -29.39
CA CYS A 367 17.45 -0.21 -28.63
C CYS A 367 18.75 0.57 -28.80
N SER A 368 18.71 1.88 -28.47
CA SER A 368 19.95 2.65 -28.37
C SER A 368 20.89 2.03 -27.31
N PRO A 369 22.22 2.23 -27.43
CA PRO A 369 23.18 1.71 -26.45
C PRO A 369 23.07 2.39 -25.08
N ARG A 370 22.17 3.36 -24.91
CA ARG A 370 21.93 4.03 -23.64
C ARG A 370 20.90 3.25 -22.83
N ARG A 371 21.22 3.03 -21.55
CA ARG A 371 20.31 2.40 -20.57
C ARG A 371 19.89 0.96 -20.92
N LEU A 372 20.85 0.14 -21.32
CA LEU A 372 20.63 -1.31 -21.55
C LEU A 372 20.28 -2.07 -20.26
N ASP A 373 20.55 -1.48 -19.10
CA ASP A 373 20.21 -1.97 -17.75
C ASP A 373 18.70 -1.99 -17.46
N TYR A 374 17.91 -1.21 -18.19
CA TYR A 374 16.47 -1.11 -17.94
C TYR A 374 15.78 -2.47 -18.06
N SER A 375 14.95 -2.85 -17.08
CA SER A 375 14.27 -4.15 -17.04
C SER A 375 15.25 -5.33 -17.09
N ALA A 376 16.47 -5.16 -16.59
CA ALA A 376 17.55 -6.15 -16.73
C ALA A 376 17.81 -6.59 -18.20
N GLY A 377 17.49 -5.73 -19.17
CA GLY A 377 17.58 -6.05 -20.59
C GLY A 377 16.51 -7.03 -21.10
N VAL A 378 15.56 -7.46 -20.27
CA VAL A 378 14.54 -8.45 -20.63
C VAL A 378 13.64 -7.94 -21.74
N ARG A 379 13.06 -6.74 -21.59
CA ARG A 379 12.11 -6.19 -22.58
C ARG A 379 12.76 -5.96 -23.93
N GLN A 380 14.01 -5.54 -23.94
CA GLN A 380 14.82 -5.29 -25.12
C GLN A 380 15.08 -6.61 -25.84
N ARG A 381 15.56 -7.64 -25.14
CA ARG A 381 15.81 -8.97 -25.70
C ARG A 381 14.53 -9.64 -26.21
N VAL A 382 13.42 -9.54 -25.46
CA VAL A 382 12.12 -10.07 -25.89
C VAL A 382 11.66 -9.39 -27.18
N TYR A 383 11.76 -8.06 -27.27
CA TYR A 383 11.41 -7.33 -28.49
C TYR A 383 12.32 -7.76 -29.65
N TYR A 384 13.64 -7.71 -29.46
CA TYR A 384 14.63 -8.08 -30.48
C TYR A 384 14.36 -9.45 -31.10
N HIS A 385 14.05 -10.46 -30.28
CA HIS A 385 13.83 -11.82 -30.78
C HIS A 385 12.40 -12.11 -31.28
N HIS A 386 11.38 -11.37 -30.84
CA HIS A 386 9.97 -11.79 -31.03
C HIS A 386 9.00 -10.71 -31.52
N TYR A 387 9.44 -9.48 -31.83
CA TYR A 387 8.53 -8.39 -32.23
C TYR A 387 7.71 -8.69 -33.49
N ASN A 388 8.28 -9.44 -34.45
CA ASN A 388 7.66 -9.77 -35.74
C ASN A 388 7.29 -11.27 -35.85
N ARG A 389 7.01 -11.92 -34.71
CA ARG A 389 6.67 -13.35 -34.69
C ARG A 389 5.16 -13.56 -34.78
N THR A 390 4.73 -14.50 -35.62
CA THR A 390 3.31 -14.87 -35.74
C THR A 390 2.71 -15.26 -34.38
N GLY A 391 1.55 -14.68 -34.04
CA GLY A 391 0.87 -14.90 -32.76
C GLY A 391 1.40 -14.06 -31.60
N PHE A 392 2.49 -13.32 -31.78
CA PHE A 392 3.09 -12.45 -30.78
C PHE A 392 2.76 -10.98 -31.09
N LYS A 393 2.37 -10.23 -30.06
CA LYS A 393 2.20 -8.77 -30.12
C LYS A 393 3.10 -8.11 -29.08
N VAL A 394 4.32 -7.75 -29.49
CA VAL A 394 5.32 -7.08 -28.63
C VAL A 394 5.57 -5.68 -29.18
N VAL A 395 5.05 -4.65 -28.52
CA VAL A 395 5.04 -3.28 -29.06
C VAL A 395 5.39 -2.21 -28.00
N PRO A 396 5.91 -1.03 -28.38
CA PRO A 396 6.15 0.07 -27.42
C PRO A 396 4.89 0.63 -26.77
N GLY A 397 3.73 0.45 -27.39
CA GLY A 397 2.42 0.91 -26.91
C GLY A 397 1.30 0.48 -27.85
N THR A 398 0.06 0.51 -27.37
CA THR A 398 -1.15 0.14 -28.12
C THR A 398 -2.33 0.99 -27.65
N ARG A 399 -3.28 1.27 -28.54
CA ARG A 399 -4.54 1.98 -28.22
C ARG A 399 -5.61 1.02 -27.69
N THR A 400 -5.50 -0.26 -27.99
CA THR A 400 -6.45 -1.33 -27.63
C THR A 400 -5.92 -2.18 -26.47
N TYR A 401 -5.22 -1.56 -25.51
CA TYR A 401 -4.46 -2.28 -24.48
C TYR A 401 -5.29 -3.30 -23.68
N LEU A 402 -6.52 -2.94 -23.30
CA LEU A 402 -7.42 -3.80 -22.54
C LEU A 402 -7.96 -4.98 -23.38
N GLU A 403 -8.16 -4.78 -24.69
CA GLU A 403 -8.54 -5.85 -25.61
C GLU A 403 -7.37 -6.78 -25.87
N ASP A 404 -6.17 -6.23 -26.09
CA ASP A 404 -4.97 -7.03 -26.34
C ASP A 404 -4.63 -7.92 -25.14
N ILE A 405 -4.64 -7.37 -23.93
CA ILE A 405 -4.31 -8.16 -22.72
C ILE A 405 -5.39 -9.20 -22.37
N SER A 406 -6.64 -8.97 -22.76
CA SER A 406 -7.73 -9.94 -22.51
C SER A 406 -7.81 -11.04 -23.57
N SER A 407 -7.29 -10.81 -24.77
CA SER A 407 -7.38 -11.74 -25.91
C SER A 407 -6.13 -12.61 -26.13
N HIS A 408 -5.04 -12.40 -25.38
CA HIS A 408 -3.82 -13.20 -25.51
C HIS A 408 -3.65 -14.19 -24.34
N LYS A 409 -3.17 -15.41 -24.63
CA LYS A 409 -2.98 -16.49 -23.65
C LYS A 409 -1.92 -16.11 -22.61
N PHE A 410 -0.76 -15.66 -23.09
CA PHE A 410 0.42 -15.36 -22.28
C PHE A 410 0.77 -13.88 -22.33
N CYS A 411 1.15 -13.29 -21.20
CA CYS A 411 1.56 -11.89 -21.13
C CYS A 411 2.87 -11.73 -20.39
N LEU A 412 3.79 -10.94 -20.96
CA LEU A 412 5.06 -10.66 -20.32
C LEU A 412 4.86 -9.92 -18.99
N ALA A 413 5.44 -10.46 -17.92
CA ALA A 413 5.51 -9.86 -16.60
C ALA A 413 6.97 -9.58 -16.18
N PRO A 414 7.64 -8.60 -16.80
CA PRO A 414 9.03 -8.30 -16.54
C PRO A 414 9.17 -7.25 -15.43
N THR A 415 10.39 -7.10 -14.91
CA THR A 415 10.77 -5.96 -14.07
C THR A 415 10.77 -4.62 -14.83
N GLY A 416 11.01 -3.52 -14.11
CA GLY A 416 11.21 -2.17 -14.63
C GLY A 416 12.64 -1.69 -14.39
N GLY A 417 12.82 -0.45 -13.90
CA GLY A 417 14.12 -0.01 -13.35
C GLY A 417 14.46 -0.65 -11.98
N GLY A 418 13.62 -1.60 -11.55
CA GLY A 418 13.52 -2.30 -10.28
C GLY A 418 12.21 -3.09 -10.35
N HIS A 419 11.41 -3.10 -9.28
CA HIS A 419 10.05 -3.67 -9.30
C HIS A 419 9.19 -3.10 -10.44
N GLY A 420 8.26 -3.91 -10.94
CA GLY A 420 7.28 -3.52 -11.95
C GLY A 420 5.88 -3.97 -11.54
N LYS A 421 4.85 -3.27 -12.03
CA LYS A 421 3.44 -3.60 -11.71
C LYS A 421 2.83 -4.70 -12.57
N ARG A 422 3.61 -5.35 -13.44
CA ARG A 422 3.08 -6.18 -14.53
C ARG A 422 2.54 -7.52 -14.04
N GLN A 423 3.21 -8.10 -13.05
CA GLN A 423 2.80 -9.29 -12.31
C GLN A 423 1.33 -9.23 -11.90
N VAL A 424 0.97 -8.16 -11.20
CA VAL A 424 -0.38 -7.95 -10.68
C VAL A 424 -1.35 -7.62 -11.83
N LEU A 425 -0.94 -6.73 -12.73
CA LEU A 425 -1.79 -6.28 -13.83
C LEU A 425 -2.21 -7.40 -14.79
N VAL A 426 -1.29 -8.28 -15.20
CA VAL A 426 -1.61 -9.35 -16.16
C VAL A 426 -2.48 -10.42 -15.51
N SER A 427 -2.21 -10.72 -14.23
CA SER A 427 -3.00 -11.67 -13.44
C SER A 427 -4.44 -11.20 -13.29
N LEU A 428 -4.65 -9.92 -12.97
CA LEU A 428 -5.99 -9.33 -12.85
C LEU A 428 -6.78 -9.29 -14.16
N MET A 429 -6.11 -9.35 -15.31
CA MET A 429 -6.77 -9.39 -16.62
C MET A 429 -6.92 -10.82 -17.17
N GLY A 430 -6.58 -11.85 -16.39
CA GLY A 430 -6.69 -13.25 -16.76
C GLY A 430 -5.68 -13.72 -17.81
N CYS A 431 -4.62 -12.95 -18.06
CA CYS A 431 -3.55 -13.34 -18.98
C CYS A 431 -2.46 -14.08 -18.21
N ILE A 432 -2.10 -15.29 -18.64
CA ILE A 432 -1.11 -16.12 -17.93
C ILE A 432 0.22 -15.35 -17.86
N PRO A 433 0.72 -15.00 -16.66
CA PRO A 433 1.96 -14.26 -16.52
C PRO A 433 3.13 -15.09 -17.05
N VAL A 434 3.97 -14.48 -17.86
CA VAL A 434 5.30 -15.01 -18.22
C VAL A 434 6.33 -14.24 -17.40
N THR A 435 6.80 -14.85 -16.32
CA THR A 435 7.75 -14.23 -15.39
C THR A 435 9.16 -14.46 -15.94
N LEU A 436 9.82 -13.35 -16.28
CA LEU A 436 11.11 -13.31 -16.95
C LEU A 436 12.03 -12.41 -16.15
N THR A 437 12.46 -12.89 -14.97
CA THR A 437 13.39 -12.18 -14.11
C THR A 437 14.05 -13.18 -13.16
N ASP A 438 15.32 -13.48 -13.40
CA ASP A 438 16.04 -14.47 -12.61
C ASP A 438 16.25 -13.97 -11.16
N GLY A 439 15.99 -14.84 -10.19
CA GLY A 439 16.24 -14.57 -8.77
C GLY A 439 15.29 -13.54 -8.13
N VAL A 440 14.14 -13.27 -8.74
CA VAL A 440 13.10 -12.40 -8.19
C VAL A 440 11.86 -13.22 -7.85
N HIS A 441 11.57 -13.34 -6.56
CA HIS A 441 10.28 -13.82 -6.08
C HIS A 441 9.16 -12.87 -6.50
N GLN A 442 8.06 -13.44 -6.96
CA GLN A 442 6.82 -12.75 -7.26
C GLN A 442 5.97 -12.57 -5.98
N PRO A 443 4.89 -11.76 -6.00
CA PRO A 443 4.02 -11.59 -4.85
C PRO A 443 3.62 -12.91 -4.17
N PHE A 444 3.96 -13.03 -2.90
CA PHE A 444 3.74 -14.18 -2.01
C PHE A 444 4.49 -15.45 -2.35
N GLU A 445 5.52 -15.44 -3.19
CA GLU A 445 6.40 -16.62 -3.31
C GLU A 445 7.32 -16.78 -2.09
N PRO A 446 7.50 -18.00 -1.55
CA PRO A 446 6.97 -19.27 -2.07
C PRO A 446 5.63 -19.73 -1.45
N GLU A 447 5.03 -18.96 -0.55
CA GLU A 447 3.74 -19.29 0.10
C GLU A 447 2.58 -19.49 -0.91
N LEU A 448 2.60 -18.77 -2.03
CA LEU A 448 1.72 -18.93 -3.19
C LEU A 448 2.53 -19.52 -4.36
N ARG A 449 2.12 -20.68 -4.86
CA ARG A 449 2.83 -21.39 -5.94
C ARG A 449 2.56 -20.77 -7.31
N TRP A 450 3.39 -19.82 -7.73
CA TRP A 450 3.22 -19.14 -9.03
C TRP A 450 3.27 -20.09 -10.24
N ALA A 451 4.03 -21.18 -10.16
CA ALA A 451 4.10 -22.19 -11.21
C ALA A 451 2.73 -22.83 -11.53
N ASP A 452 1.75 -22.73 -10.62
CA ASP A 452 0.41 -23.27 -10.84
C ASP A 452 -0.45 -22.43 -11.81
N PHE A 453 -0.08 -21.16 -12.06
CA PHE A 453 -0.85 -20.21 -12.87
C PHE A 453 0.00 -19.27 -13.74
N SER A 454 1.31 -19.51 -13.84
CA SER A 454 2.25 -18.69 -14.62
C SER A 454 3.31 -19.57 -15.29
N VAL A 455 4.02 -18.99 -16.26
CA VAL A 455 5.15 -19.65 -16.94
C VAL A 455 6.45 -18.93 -16.56
N PRO A 456 7.22 -19.44 -15.58
CA PRO A 456 8.54 -18.93 -15.30
C PRO A 456 9.50 -19.30 -16.43
N VAL A 457 10.20 -18.31 -16.97
CA VAL A 457 11.18 -18.50 -18.05
C VAL A 457 12.51 -17.91 -17.60
N PRO A 458 13.61 -18.69 -17.62
CA PRO A 458 14.94 -18.17 -17.34
C PRO A 458 15.36 -17.11 -18.38
N GLU A 459 16.10 -16.10 -17.98
CA GLU A 459 16.51 -15.03 -18.90
C GLU A 459 17.38 -15.52 -20.07
N ARG A 460 18.13 -16.61 -19.87
CA ARG A 460 18.92 -17.27 -20.92
C ARG A 460 18.07 -17.84 -22.06
N ASP A 461 16.80 -18.14 -21.80
CA ASP A 461 15.90 -18.80 -22.74
C ASP A 461 15.02 -17.79 -23.51
N ILE A 462 15.24 -16.47 -23.33
CA ILE A 462 14.47 -15.43 -24.02
C ILE A 462 14.46 -15.62 -25.54
N ALA A 463 15.58 -15.99 -26.17
CA ALA A 463 15.62 -16.22 -27.63
C ALA A 463 14.69 -17.37 -28.07
N ARG A 464 14.50 -18.38 -27.20
CA ARG A 464 13.66 -19.56 -27.41
C ARG A 464 12.30 -19.45 -26.74
N LEU A 465 11.89 -18.25 -26.28
CA LEU A 465 10.62 -18.03 -25.59
C LEU A 465 9.42 -18.64 -26.33
N HIS A 466 9.40 -18.54 -27.66
CA HIS A 466 8.35 -19.13 -28.50
C HIS A 466 8.27 -20.66 -28.43
N GLU A 467 9.40 -21.35 -28.25
CA GLU A 467 9.43 -22.81 -28.05
C GLU A 467 8.91 -23.16 -26.66
N VAL A 468 9.32 -22.39 -25.64
CA VAL A 468 8.85 -22.59 -24.25
C VAL A 468 7.34 -22.42 -24.16
N LEU A 469 6.79 -21.34 -24.74
CA LEU A 469 5.35 -21.11 -24.75
C LEU A 469 4.61 -22.10 -25.66
N GLY A 470 5.21 -22.52 -26.77
CA GLY A 470 4.64 -23.52 -27.67
C GLY A 470 4.60 -24.94 -27.10
N ALA A 471 5.43 -25.23 -26.08
CA ALA A 471 5.41 -26.51 -25.37
C ALA A 471 4.28 -26.61 -24.33
N VAL A 472 3.66 -25.49 -23.96
CA VAL A 472 2.52 -25.49 -23.04
C VAL A 472 1.27 -25.91 -23.80
N THR A 473 0.69 -27.05 -23.40
CA THR A 473 -0.51 -27.60 -24.02
C THR A 473 -1.76 -26.75 -23.71
N GLU A 474 -2.80 -26.88 -24.53
CA GLU A 474 -4.08 -26.19 -24.29
C GLU A 474 -4.73 -26.61 -22.96
N GLU A 475 -4.54 -27.86 -22.52
CA GLU A 475 -5.00 -28.34 -21.21
C GLU A 475 -4.29 -27.64 -20.05
N GLN A 476 -2.96 -27.47 -20.16
CA GLN A 476 -2.18 -26.72 -19.19
C GLN A 476 -2.57 -25.23 -19.19
N VAL A 477 -2.82 -24.62 -20.35
CA VAL A 477 -3.33 -23.25 -20.46
C VAL A 477 -4.68 -23.10 -19.75
N ALA A 478 -5.63 -24.00 -20.02
CA ALA A 478 -6.94 -23.99 -19.38
C ALA A 478 -6.83 -24.15 -17.85
N THR A 479 -5.97 -25.05 -17.40
CA THR A 479 -5.68 -25.25 -15.97
C THR A 479 -5.12 -23.99 -15.33
N MET A 480 -4.09 -23.37 -15.93
CA MET A 480 -3.50 -22.13 -15.43
C MET A 480 -4.51 -20.99 -15.40
N GLN A 481 -5.32 -20.81 -16.46
CA GLN A 481 -6.37 -19.78 -16.50
C GLN A 481 -7.44 -19.99 -15.43
N SER A 482 -7.84 -21.24 -15.16
CA SER A 482 -8.81 -21.55 -14.10
C SER A 482 -8.30 -21.16 -12.72
N ARG A 483 -7.00 -21.40 -12.45
CA ARG A 483 -6.32 -21.05 -11.20
C ARG A 483 -6.05 -19.55 -11.07
N LEU A 484 -5.83 -18.87 -12.20
CA LEU A 484 -5.49 -17.45 -12.25
C LEU A 484 -6.58 -16.55 -11.63
N ARG A 485 -7.86 -16.94 -11.70
CA ARG A 485 -8.94 -16.19 -11.03
C ARG A 485 -8.73 -16.12 -9.51
N CYS A 486 -8.34 -17.22 -8.87
CA CYS A 486 -8.06 -17.22 -7.44
C CYS A 486 -6.75 -16.47 -7.13
N ALA A 487 -5.69 -16.75 -7.89
CA ALA A 487 -4.42 -16.05 -7.74
C ALA A 487 -4.55 -14.52 -7.87
N ALA A 488 -5.42 -14.05 -8.77
CA ALA A 488 -5.71 -12.62 -8.94
C ALA A 488 -6.35 -11.98 -7.71
N GLN A 489 -7.18 -12.71 -6.94
CA GLN A 489 -7.74 -12.21 -5.68
C GLN A 489 -6.63 -11.95 -4.67
N HIS A 490 -5.73 -12.91 -4.48
CA HIS A 490 -4.56 -12.76 -3.60
C HIS A 490 -3.68 -11.57 -3.99
N MET A 491 -3.64 -11.16 -5.27
CA MET A 491 -2.78 -10.05 -5.71
C MET A 491 -3.43 -8.66 -5.62
N PHE A 492 -4.67 -8.56 -5.15
CA PHE A 492 -5.41 -7.29 -5.13
C PHE A 492 -5.98 -7.00 -3.75
N TYR A 493 -6.05 -5.73 -3.37
CA TYR A 493 -6.50 -5.29 -2.05
C TYR A 493 -7.99 -4.93 -2.08
N SER A 494 -8.86 -5.85 -2.47
CA SER A 494 -10.30 -5.58 -2.65
C SER A 494 -11.03 -5.24 -1.35
N SER A 495 -10.54 -5.73 -0.20
CA SER A 495 -11.02 -5.32 1.12
C SER A 495 -10.67 -3.87 1.46
N SER A 496 -9.79 -3.23 0.68
CA SER A 496 -9.53 -1.80 0.74
C SER A 496 -10.20 -1.08 -0.43
N LEU A 497 -9.90 -1.48 -1.66
CA LEU A 497 -10.20 -0.75 -2.90
C LEU A 497 -11.57 -1.05 -3.52
N GLY A 498 -12.34 -1.97 -2.94
CA GLY A 498 -13.54 -2.54 -3.55
C GLY A 498 -13.21 -3.66 -4.54
N ALA A 499 -14.24 -4.43 -4.92
CA ALA A 499 -14.14 -5.56 -5.83
C ALA A 499 -13.99 -5.12 -7.29
N ILE A 500 -13.22 -5.88 -8.08
CA ILE A 500 -13.04 -5.63 -9.53
C ILE A 500 -13.41 -6.84 -10.41
N ILE A 501 -13.21 -8.05 -9.90
CA ILE A 501 -13.54 -9.33 -10.54
C ILE A 501 -14.71 -10.06 -9.85
N GLY A 502 -15.50 -9.35 -9.04
CA GLY A 502 -16.64 -9.89 -8.30
C GLY A 502 -16.23 -10.71 -7.07
N GLU A 503 -15.00 -10.52 -6.61
CA GLU A 503 -14.44 -11.04 -5.37
C GLU A 503 -14.97 -10.30 -4.15
N ASP A 504 -14.82 -10.93 -2.99
CA ASP A 504 -15.40 -10.43 -1.76
C ASP A 504 -14.38 -10.07 -0.66
N GLY A 505 -13.13 -9.87 -1.03
CA GLY A 505 -12.09 -9.49 -0.06
C GLY A 505 -11.57 -10.63 0.82
N ARG A 506 -12.24 -11.80 0.85
CA ARG A 506 -11.87 -12.92 1.74
C ARG A 506 -10.47 -13.47 1.47
N TYR A 507 -10.06 -13.45 0.21
CA TYR A 507 -8.78 -13.98 -0.27
C TYR A 507 -7.83 -12.90 -0.73
N ASP A 508 -8.10 -11.64 -0.39
CA ASP A 508 -7.38 -10.51 -0.95
C ASP A 508 -5.92 -10.44 -0.45
N ALA A 509 -5.14 -9.51 -0.99
CA ALA A 509 -3.74 -9.35 -0.62
C ALA A 509 -3.52 -9.04 0.87
N PHE A 510 -4.46 -8.34 1.52
CA PHE A 510 -4.38 -8.10 2.96
C PHE A 510 -4.58 -9.40 3.73
N GLU A 511 -5.65 -10.15 3.46
CA GLU A 511 -5.90 -11.42 4.13
C GLU A 511 -4.81 -12.45 3.85
N THR A 512 -4.19 -12.41 2.67
CA THR A 512 -3.05 -13.27 2.33
C THR A 512 -1.86 -13.01 3.25
N ILE A 513 -1.53 -11.74 3.52
CA ILE A 513 -0.50 -11.39 4.51
C ILE A 513 -0.86 -11.93 5.89
N ILE A 514 -2.12 -11.75 6.31
CA ILE A 514 -2.58 -12.21 7.64
C ILE A 514 -2.52 -13.74 7.76
N GLU A 515 -2.87 -14.47 6.72
CA GLU A 515 -2.84 -15.93 6.70
C GLU A 515 -1.39 -16.47 6.70
N ILE A 516 -0.46 -15.81 6.00
CA ILE A 516 0.98 -16.12 6.09
C ILE A 516 1.49 -15.87 7.52
N LEU A 517 1.09 -14.78 8.16
CA LEU A 517 1.46 -14.49 9.55
C LEU A 517 0.85 -15.52 10.53
N ARG A 518 -0.38 -16.00 10.28
CA ARG A 518 -0.97 -17.12 11.04
C ARG A 518 -0.08 -18.36 10.92
N MET A 519 0.34 -18.72 9.70
CA MET A 519 1.20 -19.87 9.48
C MET A 519 2.54 -19.73 10.20
N ARG A 520 3.19 -18.56 10.12
CA ARG A 520 4.45 -18.30 10.83
C ARG A 520 4.31 -18.37 12.35
N LYS A 521 3.15 -17.97 12.90
CA LYS A 521 2.85 -18.11 14.33
C LYS A 521 2.68 -19.59 14.71
N GLN A 522 1.94 -20.34 13.91
CA GLN A 522 1.56 -21.72 14.21
C GLN A 522 2.69 -22.72 13.95
N TYR A 523 3.50 -22.48 12.92
CA TYR A 523 4.58 -23.34 12.45
C TYR A 523 5.86 -22.51 12.21
N PRO A 524 6.54 -22.01 13.27
CA PRO A 524 7.65 -21.07 13.14
C PRO A 524 8.87 -21.60 12.38
N ASP A 525 9.11 -22.91 12.44
CA ASP A 525 10.26 -23.56 11.81
C ASP A 525 9.91 -24.23 10.46
N LEU A 526 8.65 -24.15 10.03
CA LEU A 526 8.19 -24.77 8.79
C LEU A 526 8.60 -23.89 7.60
N PRO A 527 9.30 -24.43 6.59
CA PRO A 527 9.60 -23.69 5.37
C PRO A 527 8.32 -23.24 4.66
N PRO A 528 8.23 -22.00 4.15
CA PRO A 528 6.96 -21.47 3.64
C PRO A 528 6.43 -22.20 2.41
N GLU A 529 7.29 -22.85 1.62
CA GLU A 529 6.90 -23.70 0.49
C GLU A 529 6.08 -24.93 0.91
N GLN A 530 6.14 -25.34 2.18
CA GLN A 530 5.42 -26.50 2.71
C GLN A 530 4.07 -26.14 3.35
N TYR A 531 3.72 -24.85 3.44
CA TYR A 531 2.51 -24.41 4.14
C TYR A 531 1.23 -25.04 3.58
N MET A 532 1.12 -25.15 2.25
CA MET A 532 -0.04 -25.77 1.59
C MET A 532 -0.12 -27.29 1.82
N ASP A 533 0.99 -27.95 2.10
CA ASP A 533 1.03 -29.40 2.29
C ASP A 533 0.70 -29.80 3.73
N VAL A 534 1.02 -28.93 4.70
CA VAL A 534 0.86 -29.19 6.13
C VAL A 534 -0.45 -28.66 6.72
N ASP A 535 -0.98 -27.54 6.21
CA ASP A 535 -2.16 -26.89 6.78
C ASP A 535 -3.32 -26.85 5.78
N GLU A 536 -4.36 -27.65 6.05
CA GLU A 536 -5.53 -27.78 5.17
C GLU A 536 -6.26 -26.46 4.96
N ARG A 537 -6.33 -25.61 6.00
CA ARG A 537 -6.96 -24.30 5.90
C ARG A 537 -6.15 -23.40 4.98
N PHE A 538 -4.83 -23.36 5.12
CA PHE A 538 -3.95 -22.58 4.26
C PHE A 538 -4.11 -23.01 2.81
N ARG A 539 -4.11 -24.32 2.55
CA ARG A 539 -4.36 -24.89 1.22
C ARG A 539 -5.71 -24.48 0.65
N LYS A 540 -6.78 -24.55 1.45
CA LYS A 540 -8.11 -24.09 1.02
C LYS A 540 -8.13 -22.58 0.79
N PHE A 541 -7.44 -21.79 1.62
CA PHE A 541 -7.33 -20.34 1.46
C PHE A 541 -6.66 -19.97 0.14
N THR A 542 -5.49 -20.54 -0.16
CA THR A 542 -4.72 -20.25 -1.38
C THR A 542 -5.40 -20.75 -2.66
N ASN A 543 -6.34 -21.70 -2.53
CA ASN A 543 -7.19 -22.18 -3.62
C ASN A 543 -8.57 -21.50 -3.67
N CYS A 544 -8.87 -20.54 -2.78
CA CYS A 544 -10.16 -19.87 -2.67
C CYS A 544 -11.35 -20.81 -2.34
N GLU A 545 -11.10 -21.86 -1.53
CA GLU A 545 -12.00 -22.96 -1.19
C GLU A 545 -12.51 -22.93 0.27
N LEU A 546 -12.27 -21.86 1.05
CA LEU A 546 -12.69 -21.81 2.46
C LEU A 546 -14.20 -21.87 2.67
N GLY A 547 -15.01 -21.59 1.63
CA GLY A 547 -16.46 -21.45 1.77
C GLY A 547 -16.84 -20.29 2.69
N GLY A 548 -18.12 -20.20 3.08
CA GLY A 548 -18.67 -19.13 3.91
C GLY A 548 -19.82 -18.40 3.23
N PRO A 549 -20.64 -17.63 3.97
CA PRO A 549 -21.75 -16.89 3.38
C PRO A 549 -21.23 -16.00 2.24
N GLU A 550 -22.00 -15.90 1.16
CA GLU A 550 -21.74 -14.84 0.19
C GLU A 550 -22.00 -13.52 0.91
N PRO A 551 -21.01 -12.62 0.99
CA PRO A 551 -21.21 -11.35 1.63
C PRO A 551 -22.27 -10.54 0.88
N ASP A 552 -23.15 -9.89 1.65
CA ASP A 552 -24.23 -9.11 1.08
C ASP A 552 -23.70 -7.90 0.28
N VAL A 553 -22.57 -7.29 0.69
CA VAL A 553 -22.07 -6.08 0.04
C VAL A 553 -20.54 -5.92 0.06
N LEU A 554 -19.95 -5.91 -1.13
CA LEU A 554 -18.73 -5.17 -1.41
C LEU A 554 -18.92 -4.35 -2.67
N CYS A 555 -18.39 -3.12 -2.70
CA CYS A 555 -18.60 -2.35 -3.90
C CYS A 555 -17.78 -2.93 -5.02
N ALA A 556 -18.46 -3.35 -6.08
CA ALA A 556 -17.82 -3.65 -7.32
C ALA A 556 -17.82 -2.40 -8.19
N GLN A 557 -16.69 -2.10 -8.85
CA GLN A 557 -16.68 -1.06 -9.86
C GLN A 557 -17.74 -1.34 -10.93
N GLY A 558 -18.78 -0.50 -10.99
CA GLY A 558 -19.83 -0.56 -12.01
C GLY A 558 -21.10 -1.33 -11.64
N THR A 559 -21.27 -1.80 -10.40
CA THR A 559 -22.55 -2.38 -9.92
C THR A 559 -22.80 -2.07 -8.46
N GLU A 560 -23.99 -1.55 -8.16
CA GLU A 560 -24.48 -1.37 -6.79
C GLU A 560 -25.12 -2.67 -6.29
N ARG A 561 -24.74 -3.14 -5.11
CA ARG A 561 -25.62 -4.01 -4.31
C ARG A 561 -26.24 -3.13 -3.22
N GLN A 562 -27.57 -3.06 -3.22
CA GLN A 562 -28.33 -2.31 -2.22
C GLN A 562 -28.43 -3.15 -0.95
N HIS A 563 -28.03 -2.58 0.19
CA HIS A 563 -28.35 -3.11 1.50
C HIS A 563 -29.08 -2.01 2.30
N PRO A 564 -30.17 -2.31 3.03
CA PRO A 564 -31.07 -1.29 3.59
C PRO A 564 -30.38 -0.28 4.52
N ASP A 565 -29.37 -0.73 5.26
CA ASP A 565 -28.66 0.07 6.26
C ASP A 565 -27.32 0.65 5.78
N MET A 566 -27.02 0.51 4.48
CA MET A 566 -25.73 0.89 3.88
C MET A 566 -25.93 1.86 2.73
N PRO A 567 -25.24 3.02 2.71
CA PRO A 567 -25.34 3.91 1.57
C PRO A 567 -24.92 3.25 0.27
N THR A 568 -25.60 3.65 -0.80
CA THR A 568 -25.37 3.13 -2.14
C THR A 568 -23.94 3.43 -2.61
N CYS A 569 -23.44 2.63 -3.55
CA CYS A 569 -22.12 2.91 -4.11
C CYS A 569 -22.09 4.25 -4.85
N THR A 570 -23.21 4.69 -5.44
CA THR A 570 -23.38 6.04 -5.99
C THR A 570 -23.30 7.13 -4.93
N GLU A 571 -23.87 6.94 -3.73
CA GLU A 571 -23.73 7.91 -2.63
C GLU A 571 -22.29 8.03 -2.17
N CYS A 572 -21.58 6.91 -2.04
CA CYS A 572 -20.15 6.91 -1.75
C CYS A 572 -19.36 7.64 -2.86
N HIS A 573 -19.64 7.33 -4.13
CA HIS A 573 -19.03 8.00 -5.29
C HIS A 573 -19.34 9.49 -5.32
N ARG A 574 -20.56 9.92 -4.97
CA ARG A 574 -20.99 11.32 -4.99
C ARG A 574 -20.26 12.12 -3.90
N HIS A 575 -20.14 11.56 -2.69
CA HIS A 575 -19.42 12.18 -1.57
C HIS A 575 -17.93 12.40 -1.90
N VAL A 576 -17.32 11.48 -2.67
CA VAL A 576 -15.93 11.56 -3.15
C VAL A 576 -15.78 12.49 -4.36
N SER A 577 -16.78 12.56 -5.25
CA SER A 577 -16.74 13.45 -6.42
C SER A 577 -16.75 14.93 -6.05
N GLN A 578 -17.29 15.27 -4.88
CA GLN A 578 -17.32 16.63 -4.35
C GLN A 578 -15.98 17.04 -3.70
N SER A 579 -15.12 16.09 -3.35
CA SER A 579 -13.78 16.32 -2.75
C SER A 579 -12.63 16.25 -3.78
N ARG A 580 -12.95 16.39 -5.09
CA ARG A 580 -12.05 16.39 -6.26
C ARG A 580 -10.67 17.02 -5.98
N THR A 581 -9.70 16.18 -5.66
CA THR A 581 -8.32 16.63 -5.41
C THR A 581 -7.28 15.76 -6.11
N GLY A 582 -7.39 15.62 -7.44
CA GLY A 582 -6.24 15.51 -8.34
C GLY A 582 -5.34 14.26 -8.32
N SER A 583 -5.48 13.32 -7.39
CA SER A 583 -4.73 12.05 -7.43
C SER A 583 -5.68 10.86 -7.56
N SER A 584 -5.45 10.00 -8.56
CA SER A 584 -6.22 8.79 -8.87
C SER A 584 -6.06 7.66 -7.83
N PHE A 585 -5.51 7.97 -6.66
CA PHE A 585 -5.13 7.05 -5.60
C PHE A 585 -5.74 7.38 -4.24
N PHE A 586 -6.80 8.20 -4.20
CA PHE A 586 -7.74 8.13 -3.08
C PHE A 586 -8.50 6.82 -3.16
N SER A 587 -7.79 5.77 -2.77
CA SER A 587 -8.34 4.54 -2.27
C SER A 587 -9.34 4.88 -1.17
N TRP A 588 -10.62 4.75 -1.51
CA TRP A 588 -11.47 3.74 -0.87
C TRP A 588 -10.61 2.88 0.03
N ALA A 589 -10.70 3.13 1.32
CA ALA A 589 -10.31 2.14 2.28
C ALA A 589 -11.64 1.50 2.70
N GLY A 590 -11.66 0.19 2.82
CA GLY A 590 -12.88 -0.58 2.99
C GLY A 590 -13.53 -0.87 1.65
N GLY A 591 -13.35 -2.10 1.19
CA GLY A 591 -14.44 -2.79 0.55
C GLY A 591 -15.73 -2.44 1.29
N MET A 592 -16.65 -1.83 0.56
CA MET A 592 -17.79 -1.00 0.97
C MET A 592 -18.69 -1.53 2.10
N VAL A 593 -18.16 -1.58 3.31
CA VAL A 593 -18.91 -1.76 4.56
C VAL A 593 -18.92 -0.48 5.41
N CYS A 594 -18.24 0.60 4.98
CA CYS A 594 -18.52 1.93 5.53
C CYS A 594 -18.58 2.98 4.43
N CYS A 595 -19.67 3.72 4.44
CA CYS A 595 -19.99 4.72 3.43
C CYS A 595 -19.49 6.13 3.78
N SER A 596 -18.53 6.21 4.69
CA SER A 596 -17.78 7.43 4.93
C SER A 596 -16.38 7.09 5.45
N GLU A 597 -15.43 7.98 5.19
CA GLU A 597 -14.10 7.97 5.83
C GLU A 597 -14.21 8.00 7.37
N LEU A 598 -15.40 8.25 7.93
CA LEU A 598 -15.65 8.53 9.35
C LEU A 598 -15.71 7.30 10.26
N GLU A 599 -15.87 6.10 9.71
CA GLU A 599 -16.23 4.93 10.54
C GLU A 599 -15.52 3.64 10.13
N MET A 600 -14.43 3.73 9.39
CA MET A 600 -13.77 2.55 8.83
C MET A 600 -13.31 1.52 9.87
N ALA A 601 -12.91 1.96 11.06
CA ALA A 601 -12.54 1.06 12.15
C ALA A 601 -13.75 0.29 12.74
N ARG A 602 -14.98 0.72 12.42
CA ARG A 602 -16.25 0.10 12.83
C ARG A 602 -16.85 -0.83 11.76
N CYS A 603 -16.33 -0.83 10.52
CA CYS A 603 -16.92 -1.65 9.47
C CYS A 603 -16.87 -3.13 9.85
N SER A 604 -18.03 -3.80 9.80
CA SER A 604 -18.06 -5.25 9.91
C SER A 604 -17.29 -5.89 8.76
N ARG A 605 -16.75 -7.08 9.03
CA ARG A 605 -16.13 -7.90 7.98
C ARG A 605 -17.26 -8.57 7.23
N VAL A 606 -17.23 -8.49 5.91
CA VAL A 606 -18.37 -8.94 5.13
C VAL A 606 -18.54 -10.46 5.17
N TRP A 607 -17.47 -11.19 5.50
CA TRP A 607 -17.38 -12.65 5.39
C TRP A 607 -17.16 -13.40 6.72
N GLN A 608 -17.40 -12.78 7.89
CA GLN A 608 -17.20 -13.40 9.20
C GLN A 608 -18.48 -13.84 9.90
#